data_AF-A0A1B9J1J4-F1
#
_entry.id   AF-A0A1B9J1J4-F1
#
_cell.length_a   1.000
_cell.length_b   1.000
_cell.length_c   1.000
_cell.angle_alpha   90.00
_cell.angle_beta   90.00
_cell.angle_gamma   90.00
#
_symmetry.space_group_name_H-M   'P 1'
#
loop_
_entity.id
_entity.type
_entity.pdbx_description
1 polymer ?
#
loop_
_entity_poly.entity_id
_entity_poly.type
_entity_poly.pdbx_seq_one_letter_code
_entity_poly.pdbx_strand_id
1 'polypeptide(L)'
;MPGASMPSWPDMDLVFNIHGKEDIFGGKYPDNIDDSLVSWHYMMGYSTEALGALRHVGTDSPIPSYLRNRTRDANLMSRSGAKRLRDHSQILPIFANKYRSAFIAGTTYDINILDKLFQDIQADQQDAGRTAYRSSRNVKVRRERNHRSPKYSILQMISLLEAGLEAETASIRFDYISMHLRCFSILDKVRLSAHDYITGKVGPDYLDNDSQLPYVVGWILQLAAFSARAAAQIGIKREGKGAIDIRSQRLMEATKVLGTYLRETGEGDAEFKRMRNV
;
A
#
# COMPACT_ATOMS: atom_id res chain seq x y z
N MET A 1 -4.06 28.38 -7.30
CA MET A 1 -4.47 27.70 -8.54
C MET A 1 -5.15 26.38 -8.17
N PRO A 2 -6.48 26.27 -8.28
CA PRO A 2 -7.13 24.97 -8.32
C PRO A 2 -6.76 24.31 -9.66
N GLY A 3 -6.19 23.10 -9.62
CA GLY A 3 -5.79 22.37 -10.83
C GLY A 3 -4.28 22.18 -11.05
N ALA A 4 -3.41 22.51 -10.10
CA ALA A 4 -2.02 22.02 -10.18
C ALA A 4 -2.03 20.50 -9.98
N SER A 5 -1.78 19.74 -11.05
CA SER A 5 -1.55 18.30 -10.97
C SER A 5 -0.40 18.05 -10.00
N MET A 6 -0.55 17.06 -9.12
CA MET A 6 0.54 16.62 -8.25
C MET A 6 1.78 16.33 -9.13
N PRO A 7 2.98 16.83 -8.76
CA PRO A 7 4.18 16.50 -9.51
C PRO A 7 4.37 14.98 -9.52
N SER A 8 4.98 14.47 -10.59
CA SER A 8 5.37 13.05 -10.65
C SER A 8 6.28 12.71 -9.47
N TRP A 9 6.08 11.52 -8.90
CA TRP A 9 6.91 10.98 -7.82
C TRP A 9 7.48 9.61 -8.23
N PRO A 10 8.51 9.58 -9.10
CA PRO A 10 9.07 8.33 -9.61
C PRO A 10 9.51 7.33 -8.53
N ASP A 11 10.04 7.81 -7.40
CA ASP A 11 10.43 6.95 -6.29
C ASP A 11 9.22 6.20 -5.68
N MET A 12 8.05 6.85 -5.58
CA MET A 12 6.83 6.18 -5.14
C MET A 12 6.30 5.19 -6.19
N ASP A 13 6.43 5.52 -7.48
CA ASP A 13 6.06 4.60 -8.55
C ASP A 13 6.93 3.33 -8.52
N LEU A 14 8.22 3.45 -8.20
CA LEU A 14 9.11 2.30 -7.96
C LEU A 14 8.63 1.46 -6.77
N VAL A 15 8.29 2.08 -5.64
CA VAL A 15 7.76 1.38 -4.46
C VAL A 15 6.46 0.63 -4.80
N PHE A 16 5.56 1.25 -5.59
CA PHE A 16 4.35 0.59 -6.07
C PHE A 16 4.63 -0.59 -6.99
N ASN A 17 5.67 -0.52 -7.82
CA ASN A 17 6.06 -1.61 -8.70
C ASN A 17 6.72 -2.76 -7.93
N ILE A 18 7.51 -2.47 -6.89
CA ILE A 18 8.21 -3.48 -6.09
C ILE A 18 7.23 -4.26 -5.20
N HIS A 19 6.33 -3.58 -4.48
CA HIS A 19 5.44 -4.24 -3.52
C HIS A 19 4.03 -4.52 -4.05
N GLY A 20 3.64 -3.90 -5.16
CA GLY A 20 2.27 -3.90 -5.65
C GLY A 20 1.38 -2.91 -4.90
N LYS A 21 0.58 -2.16 -5.66
CA LYS A 21 -0.39 -1.19 -5.11
C LYS A 21 -1.35 -1.85 -4.13
N GLU A 22 -1.83 -3.05 -4.46
CA GLU A 22 -2.82 -3.71 -3.62
C GLU A 22 -2.26 -4.10 -2.25
N ASP A 23 -0.98 -4.46 -2.18
CA ASP A 23 -0.37 -4.80 -0.91
C ASP A 23 -0.18 -3.55 -0.04
N ILE A 24 0.26 -2.44 -0.65
CA ILE A 24 0.47 -1.16 0.04
C ILE A 24 -0.82 -0.56 0.59
N PHE A 25 -1.94 -0.67 -0.14
CA PHE A 25 -3.23 -0.12 0.30
C PHE A 25 -4.12 -1.14 1.01
N GLY A 26 -3.69 -2.39 1.12
CA GLY A 26 -4.45 -3.43 1.80
C GLY A 26 -5.67 -3.95 1.06
N GLY A 27 -5.62 -3.90 -0.28
CA GLY A 27 -6.71 -4.27 -1.17
C GLY A 27 -6.75 -3.31 -2.36
N LYS A 28 -7.95 -2.96 -2.81
CA LYS A 28 -8.12 -2.05 -3.95
C LYS A 28 -7.45 -0.70 -3.67
N TYR A 29 -6.81 -0.13 -4.69
CA TYR A 29 -6.37 1.27 -4.66
C TYR A 29 -7.57 2.19 -4.39
N PRO A 30 -7.46 3.16 -3.46
CA PRO A 30 -8.60 3.98 -3.05
C PRO A 30 -8.98 4.98 -4.15
N ASP A 31 -10.27 5.04 -4.50
CA ASP A 31 -10.79 5.96 -5.52
C ASP A 31 -11.26 7.30 -4.93
N ASN A 32 -11.61 7.31 -3.65
CA ASN A 32 -12.17 8.47 -2.96
C ASN A 32 -11.64 8.56 -1.52
N ILE A 33 -12.06 9.62 -0.81
CA ILE A 33 -11.59 9.89 0.56
C ILE A 33 -12.06 8.85 1.58
N ASP A 34 -13.24 8.28 1.38
CA ASP A 34 -13.80 7.26 2.26
C ASP A 34 -13.02 5.94 2.11
N ASP A 35 -12.69 5.56 0.87
CA ASP A 35 -11.81 4.41 0.60
C ASP A 35 -10.39 4.63 1.11
N SER A 36 -9.86 5.86 0.99
CA SER A 36 -8.55 6.22 1.53
C SER A 36 -8.51 6.07 3.05
N LEU A 37 -9.56 6.53 3.74
CA LEU A 37 -9.70 6.39 5.19
C LEU A 37 -9.79 4.93 5.61
N VAL A 38 -10.56 4.11 4.89
CA VAL A 38 -10.69 2.67 5.18
C VAL A 38 -9.37 1.94 4.94
N SER A 39 -8.66 2.26 3.85
CA SER A 39 -7.33 1.71 3.55
C SER A 39 -6.34 2.06 4.66
N TRP A 40 -6.32 3.31 5.13
CA TRP A 40 -5.50 3.74 6.26
C TRP A 40 -5.78 2.93 7.53
N HIS A 41 -7.07 2.79 7.91
CA HIS A 41 -7.44 2.02 9.11
C HIS A 41 -7.08 0.53 8.96
N TYR A 42 -7.20 -0.04 7.76
CA TYR A 42 -6.76 -1.40 7.50
C TYR A 42 -5.23 -1.54 7.66
N MET A 43 -4.43 -0.57 7.20
CA MET A 43 -2.98 -0.52 7.46
C MET A 43 -2.65 -0.46 8.95
N MET A 44 -3.44 0.31 9.70
CA MET A 44 -3.30 0.41 11.16
C MET A 44 -3.75 -0.85 11.90
N GLY A 45 -4.34 -1.83 11.21
CA GLY A 45 -4.70 -3.12 11.79
C GLY A 45 -6.09 -3.17 12.38
N TYR A 46 -7.01 -2.30 11.95
CA TYR A 46 -8.41 -2.37 12.38
C TYR A 46 -9.08 -3.63 11.84
N SER A 47 -10.06 -4.15 12.60
CA SER A 47 -10.79 -5.37 12.23
C SER A 47 -11.71 -5.15 11.02
N THR A 48 -12.03 -6.22 10.30
CA THR A 48 -12.94 -6.14 9.15
C THR A 48 -14.33 -5.64 9.56
N GLU A 49 -14.76 -5.94 10.79
CA GLU A 49 -16.01 -5.45 11.34
C GLU A 49 -15.96 -3.94 11.61
N ALA A 50 -14.86 -3.44 12.19
CA ALA A 50 -14.67 -2.01 12.43
C ALA A 50 -14.65 -1.22 11.11
N LEU A 51 -13.96 -1.74 10.08
CA LEU A 51 -13.93 -1.15 8.75
C LEU A 51 -15.30 -1.20 8.06
N GLY A 52 -16.02 -2.32 8.21
CA GLY A 52 -17.39 -2.46 7.75
C GLY A 52 -18.28 -1.38 8.37
N ALA A 53 -18.25 -1.23 9.69
CA ALA A 53 -19.00 -0.20 10.40
C ALA A 53 -18.61 1.21 9.94
N LEU A 54 -17.31 1.51 9.81
CA LEU A 54 -16.80 2.81 9.39
C LEU A 54 -17.35 3.25 8.02
N ARG A 55 -17.62 2.32 7.10
CA ARG A 55 -18.23 2.63 5.80
C ARG A 55 -19.68 3.10 5.89
N HIS A 56 -20.37 2.78 6.98
CA HIS A 56 -21.78 3.12 7.17
C HIS A 56 -22.01 4.33 8.09
N VAL A 57 -21.03 4.70 8.93
CA VAL A 57 -21.14 5.87 9.83
C VAL A 57 -21.46 7.14 9.05
N GLY A 58 -22.55 7.83 9.38
CA GLY A 58 -22.91 9.11 8.74
C GLY A 58 -23.32 8.98 7.27
N THR A 59 -23.77 7.80 6.85
CA THR A 59 -24.35 7.53 5.52
C THR A 59 -25.76 6.98 5.67
N ASP A 60 -26.61 7.19 4.67
CA ASP A 60 -27.98 6.62 4.65
C ASP A 60 -28.00 5.12 4.28
N SER A 61 -26.83 4.50 4.11
CA SER A 61 -26.73 3.11 3.70
C SER A 61 -27.12 2.17 4.86
N PRO A 62 -27.97 1.16 4.62
CA PRO A 62 -28.37 0.23 5.66
C PRO A 62 -27.17 -0.54 6.19
N ILE A 63 -27.06 -0.64 7.52
CA ILE A 63 -26.02 -1.46 8.17
C ILE A 63 -26.17 -2.92 7.72
N PRO A 64 -25.10 -3.61 7.27
CA PRO A 64 -25.14 -5.00 6.87
C PRO A 64 -25.62 -5.95 7.97
N SER A 65 -26.28 -7.03 7.59
CA SER A 65 -26.85 -8.03 8.53
C SER A 65 -25.80 -8.66 9.46
N TYR A 66 -24.57 -8.87 8.96
CA TYR A 66 -23.45 -9.41 9.74
C TYR A 66 -22.97 -8.46 10.86
N LEU A 67 -23.27 -7.15 10.76
CA LEU A 67 -23.00 -6.18 11.84
C LEU A 67 -24.18 -6.01 12.80
N ARG A 68 -25.42 -6.32 12.37
CA ARG A 68 -26.63 -6.16 13.19
C ARG A 68 -26.81 -7.27 14.23
N ASN A 69 -26.48 -8.50 13.88
CA ASN A 69 -26.79 -9.69 14.69
C ASN A 69 -25.58 -10.17 15.51
N ARG A 70 -24.94 -9.27 16.27
CA ARG A 70 -23.79 -9.64 17.12
C ARG A 70 -24.21 -10.01 18.54
N THR A 71 -23.78 -11.19 18.95
CA THR A 71 -23.82 -11.69 20.35
C THR A 71 -22.48 -11.54 21.09
N ARG A 72 -21.41 -11.04 20.45
CA ARG A 72 -20.08 -10.81 21.06
C ARG A 72 -19.57 -9.41 20.79
N ASP A 73 -18.78 -8.84 21.70
CA ASP A 73 -18.17 -7.52 21.57
C ASP A 73 -17.20 -7.43 20.37
N ALA A 74 -17.33 -6.35 19.60
CA ALA A 74 -16.48 -6.09 18.45
C ALA A 74 -15.07 -5.71 18.89
N ASN A 75 -14.11 -6.57 18.59
CA ASN A 75 -12.71 -6.19 18.66
C ASN A 75 -12.47 -5.09 17.63
N LEU A 76 -12.04 -3.93 18.10
CA LEU A 76 -11.67 -2.80 17.23
C LEU A 76 -10.47 -3.17 16.35
N MET A 77 -9.52 -3.92 16.92
CA MET A 77 -8.29 -4.33 16.26
C MET A 77 -8.36 -5.76 15.74
N SER A 78 -7.77 -5.97 14.56
CA SER A 78 -7.52 -7.29 13.98
C SER A 78 -6.51 -8.05 14.83
N ARG A 79 -6.67 -9.38 14.89
CA ARG A 79 -5.68 -10.28 15.50
C ARG A 79 -4.32 -10.24 14.80
N SER A 80 -4.29 -9.89 13.52
CA SER A 80 -3.05 -9.76 12.74
C SER A 80 -2.27 -8.48 13.04
N GLY A 81 -2.90 -7.50 13.70
CA GLY A 81 -2.33 -6.17 13.90
C GLY A 81 -2.15 -5.39 12.60
N ALA A 82 -1.34 -4.33 12.69
CA ALA A 82 -1.01 -3.44 11.58
C ALA A 82 -0.34 -4.19 10.41
N LYS A 83 -0.76 -3.88 9.19
CA LYS A 83 -0.14 -4.44 8.00
C LYS A 83 1.24 -3.83 7.82
N ARG A 84 2.21 -4.68 7.53
CA ARG A 84 3.60 -4.31 7.24
C ARG A 84 3.88 -4.55 5.76
N LEU A 85 4.81 -3.78 5.20
CA LEU A 85 5.35 -4.08 3.88
C LEU A 85 5.95 -5.49 3.90
N ARG A 86 5.62 -6.26 2.87
CA ARG A 86 6.12 -7.62 2.68
C ARG A 86 7.17 -7.63 1.59
N ASP A 87 8.16 -8.48 1.79
CA ASP A 87 9.11 -8.83 0.77
C ASP A 87 8.46 -9.84 -0.19
N HIS A 88 8.34 -9.46 -1.45
CA HIS A 88 7.77 -10.30 -2.52
C HIS A 88 8.85 -11.02 -3.32
N SER A 89 10.11 -10.93 -2.89
CA SER A 89 11.21 -11.67 -3.53
C SER A 89 11.06 -13.17 -3.30
N GLN A 90 11.17 -13.92 -4.39
CA GLN A 90 11.08 -15.38 -4.43
C GLN A 90 12.48 -15.98 -4.59
N ILE A 91 13.37 -15.30 -5.33
CA ILE A 91 14.73 -15.77 -5.61
C ILE A 91 15.73 -15.31 -4.55
N LEU A 92 15.62 -14.08 -4.06
CA LEU A 92 16.55 -13.57 -3.03
C LEU A 92 16.63 -14.39 -1.75
N PRO A 93 15.54 -14.97 -1.21
CA PRO A 93 15.61 -15.84 -0.04
C PRO A 93 16.54 -17.04 -0.21
N ILE A 94 16.77 -17.50 -1.45
CA ILE A 94 17.74 -18.57 -1.77
C ILE A 94 19.16 -18.13 -1.41
N PHE A 95 19.48 -16.86 -1.60
CA PHE A 95 20.82 -16.33 -1.36
C PHE A 95 20.95 -15.63 -0.01
N ALA A 96 19.83 -15.30 0.64
CA ALA A 96 19.80 -14.50 1.86
C ALA A 96 20.65 -15.09 2.99
N ASN A 97 20.60 -16.40 3.22
CA ASN A 97 21.39 -17.04 4.27
C ASN A 97 22.90 -16.90 4.03
N LYS A 98 23.37 -17.07 2.79
CA LYS A 98 24.77 -16.87 2.45
C LYS A 98 25.23 -15.46 2.81
N TYR A 99 24.47 -14.44 2.44
CA TYR A 99 24.87 -13.05 2.66
C TYR A 99 24.59 -12.52 4.08
N ARG A 100 23.74 -13.20 4.87
CA ARG A 100 23.44 -12.81 6.26
C ARG A 100 24.29 -13.51 7.31
N SER A 101 24.64 -14.78 7.12
CA SER A 101 25.26 -15.60 8.18
C SER A 101 26.54 -16.33 7.78
N ALA A 102 26.76 -16.61 6.50
CA ALA A 102 27.89 -17.43 6.08
C ALA A 102 28.47 -16.96 4.73
N PHE A 103 29.06 -15.76 4.73
CA PHE A 103 29.57 -15.12 3.51
C PHE A 103 30.60 -15.98 2.74
N ILE A 104 31.36 -16.80 3.48
CA ILE A 104 32.41 -17.68 2.94
C ILE A 104 31.83 -19.04 2.48
N ALA A 105 30.64 -19.42 2.94
CA ALA A 105 30.01 -20.67 2.54
C ALA A 105 29.31 -20.56 1.17
N GLY A 106 29.37 -21.63 0.40
CA GLY A 106 28.56 -21.76 -0.82
C GLY A 106 27.06 -21.83 -0.50
N THR A 107 26.23 -21.43 -1.44
CA THR A 107 24.76 -21.57 -1.34
C THR A 107 24.39 -23.03 -1.60
N THR A 108 24.00 -23.78 -0.55
CA THR A 108 23.57 -25.18 -0.68
C THR A 108 22.05 -25.27 -0.70
N TYR A 109 21.45 -25.68 -1.83
CA TYR A 109 20.01 -25.88 -1.97
C TYR A 109 19.69 -27.22 -2.64
N ASP A 110 18.59 -27.83 -2.22
CA ASP A 110 18.04 -29.02 -2.87
C ASP A 110 17.39 -28.62 -4.20
N ILE A 111 17.85 -29.23 -5.29
CA ILE A 111 17.34 -29.03 -6.64
C ILE A 111 15.83 -29.27 -6.72
N ASN A 112 15.29 -30.22 -5.95
CA ASN A 112 13.85 -30.50 -5.96
C ASN A 112 13.01 -29.37 -5.35
N ILE A 113 13.58 -28.58 -4.44
CA ILE A 113 12.93 -27.40 -3.85
C ILE A 113 12.94 -26.26 -4.87
N LEU A 114 14.05 -26.10 -5.58
CA LEU A 114 14.19 -25.10 -6.65
C LEU A 114 13.21 -25.39 -7.80
N ASP A 115 13.10 -26.65 -8.24
CA ASP A 115 12.13 -27.05 -9.28
C ASP A 115 10.68 -26.69 -8.92
N LYS A 116 10.30 -26.83 -7.64
CA LYS A 116 8.97 -26.44 -7.15
C LYS A 116 8.81 -24.93 -7.13
N LEU A 117 9.79 -24.21 -6.61
CA LEU A 117 9.78 -22.75 -6.57
C LEU A 117 9.63 -22.17 -7.99
N PHE A 118 10.32 -22.73 -8.98
CA PHE A 118 10.23 -22.26 -10.36
C PHE A 118 8.88 -22.57 -11.02
N GLN A 119 8.25 -23.69 -10.66
CA GLN A 119 6.87 -23.97 -11.08
C GLN A 119 5.90 -22.97 -10.47
N ASP A 120 6.07 -22.63 -9.19
CA ASP A 120 5.23 -21.64 -8.51
C ASP A 120 5.42 -20.25 -9.14
N ILE A 121 6.66 -19.82 -9.44
CA ILE A 121 6.96 -18.58 -10.16
C ILE A 121 6.28 -18.55 -11.54
N GLN A 122 6.37 -19.63 -12.31
CA GLN A 122 5.74 -19.70 -13.63
C GLN A 122 4.21 -19.71 -13.54
N ALA A 123 3.64 -20.40 -12.54
CA ALA A 123 2.20 -20.40 -12.30
C ALA A 123 1.70 -19.00 -11.94
N ASP A 124 2.41 -18.28 -11.08
CA ASP A 124 2.07 -16.91 -10.68
C ASP A 124 2.20 -15.93 -11.85
N GLN A 125 3.22 -16.06 -12.70
CA GLN A 125 3.34 -15.27 -13.93
C GLN A 125 2.19 -15.52 -14.91
N GLN A 126 1.76 -16.78 -15.06
CA GLN A 126 0.63 -17.14 -15.93
C GLN A 126 -0.71 -16.65 -15.38
N ASP A 127 -0.88 -16.68 -14.05
CA ASP A 127 -2.09 -16.20 -13.39
C ASP A 127 -2.14 -14.66 -13.37
N ALA A 128 -1.02 -13.97 -13.20
CA ALA A 128 -0.90 -12.51 -13.35
C ALA A 128 -1.25 -12.04 -14.77
N GLY A 129 -0.89 -12.81 -15.80
CA GLY A 129 -1.32 -12.57 -17.19
C GLY A 129 -2.81 -12.83 -17.44
N ARG A 130 -3.45 -13.68 -16.63
CA ARG A 130 -4.89 -14.01 -16.74
C ARG A 130 -5.79 -13.08 -15.93
N THR A 131 -5.32 -12.56 -14.80
CA THR A 131 -6.09 -11.60 -13.97
C THR A 131 -6.30 -10.26 -14.67
N ALA A 132 -5.41 -9.85 -15.58
CA ALA A 132 -5.62 -8.70 -16.45
C ALA A 132 -6.81 -8.88 -17.44
N TYR A 133 -7.23 -10.13 -17.73
CA TYR A 133 -8.30 -10.44 -18.70
C TYR A 133 -9.61 -10.92 -18.04
N ARG A 134 -9.64 -11.19 -16.73
CA ARG A 134 -10.79 -11.81 -16.05
C ARG A 134 -11.36 -10.95 -14.93
N SER A 135 -11.85 -9.75 -15.27
CA SER A 135 -12.82 -9.02 -14.44
C SER A 135 -14.27 -9.54 -14.59
N SER A 136 -14.50 -10.71 -15.22
CA SER A 136 -15.84 -11.31 -15.31
C SER A 136 -15.77 -12.83 -15.30
N ARG A 137 -16.62 -13.42 -14.46
CA ARG A 137 -16.87 -14.84 -14.17
C ARG A 137 -15.88 -15.56 -13.23
N ASN A 138 -16.41 -15.80 -12.02
CA ASN A 138 -16.06 -16.88 -11.11
C ASN A 138 -15.92 -18.22 -11.87
N VAL A 139 -14.69 -18.63 -12.13
CA VAL A 139 -14.38 -20.01 -12.51
C VAL A 139 -13.41 -20.56 -11.48
N LYS A 140 -13.89 -21.52 -10.68
CA LYS A 140 -13.05 -22.33 -9.80
C LYS A 140 -12.07 -23.10 -10.69
N VAL A 141 -10.83 -22.63 -10.79
CA VAL A 141 -9.74 -23.37 -11.45
C VAL A 141 -9.38 -24.54 -10.54
N ARG A 142 -9.93 -25.71 -10.87
CA ARG A 142 -9.53 -26.98 -10.30
C ARG A 142 -8.07 -27.20 -10.70
N ARG A 143 -7.14 -27.00 -9.77
CA ARG A 143 -5.72 -27.35 -9.92
C ARG A 143 -5.62 -28.85 -10.20
N GLU A 144 -5.47 -29.24 -11.46
CA GLU A 144 -5.04 -30.58 -11.82
C GLU A 144 -3.57 -30.72 -11.39
N ARG A 145 -3.35 -31.46 -10.30
CA ARG A 145 -2.02 -31.86 -9.87
C ARG A 145 -1.52 -32.91 -10.85
N ASN A 146 -0.88 -32.48 -11.93
CA ASN A 146 -0.09 -33.38 -12.76
C ASN A 146 1.12 -33.87 -11.95
N HIS A 147 1.14 -35.15 -11.63
CA HIS A 147 2.16 -35.83 -10.82
C HIS A 147 3.52 -36.02 -11.54
N ARG A 148 3.76 -35.30 -12.64
CA ARG A 148 5.04 -35.28 -13.34
C ARG A 148 5.41 -33.83 -13.61
N SER A 149 6.02 -33.22 -12.61
CA SER A 149 6.73 -31.96 -12.76
C SER A 149 7.84 -32.13 -13.82
N PRO A 150 7.89 -31.29 -14.87
CA PRO A 150 9.06 -31.25 -15.74
C PRO A 150 10.27 -30.87 -14.89
N LYS A 151 11.31 -31.71 -14.92
CA LYS A 151 12.58 -31.42 -14.26
C LYS A 151 13.32 -30.42 -15.13
N TYR A 152 13.68 -29.26 -14.58
CA TYR A 152 14.46 -28.29 -15.33
C TYR A 152 15.88 -28.83 -15.53
N SER A 153 16.43 -28.62 -16.73
CA SER A 153 17.87 -28.78 -16.92
C SER A 153 18.61 -27.74 -16.09
N ILE A 154 19.83 -28.06 -15.62
CA ILE A 154 20.68 -27.13 -14.86
C ILE A 154 20.83 -25.79 -15.59
N LEU A 155 20.97 -25.81 -16.92
CA LEU A 155 21.05 -24.59 -17.73
C LEU A 155 19.77 -23.76 -17.69
N GLN A 156 18.60 -24.41 -17.80
CA GLN A 156 17.30 -23.72 -17.69
C GLN A 156 17.11 -23.12 -16.29
N MET A 157 17.59 -23.83 -15.27
CA MET A 157 17.55 -23.41 -13.89
C MET A 157 18.40 -22.16 -13.65
N ILE A 158 19.62 -22.12 -14.20
CA ILE A 158 20.50 -20.96 -14.13
C ILE A 158 19.88 -19.77 -14.86
N SER A 159 19.36 -19.95 -16.07
CA SER A 159 18.70 -18.87 -16.81
C SER A 159 17.48 -18.31 -16.08
N LEU A 160 16.71 -19.15 -15.39
CA LEU A 160 15.56 -18.69 -14.61
C LEU A 160 15.98 -17.94 -13.34
N LEU A 161 17.05 -18.41 -12.67
CA LEU A 161 17.65 -17.70 -11.54
C LEU A 161 18.19 -16.34 -11.95
N GLU A 162 18.87 -16.26 -13.09
CA GLU A 162 19.38 -15.01 -13.67
C GLU A 162 18.23 -14.03 -13.93
N ALA A 163 17.20 -14.45 -14.67
CA ALA A 163 16.04 -13.60 -14.97
C ALA A 163 15.27 -13.18 -13.69
N GLY A 164 15.14 -14.09 -12.72
CA GLY A 164 14.48 -13.78 -11.44
C GLY A 164 15.30 -12.82 -10.57
N LEU A 165 16.63 -12.96 -10.55
CA LEU A 165 17.52 -12.00 -9.89
C LEU A 165 17.45 -10.63 -10.56
N GLU A 166 17.44 -10.57 -11.89
CA GLU A 166 17.28 -9.31 -12.63
C GLU A 166 15.95 -8.62 -12.28
N ALA A 167 14.85 -9.38 -12.24
CA ALA A 167 13.54 -8.87 -11.84
C ALA A 167 13.51 -8.34 -10.39
N GLU A 168 14.20 -9.01 -9.47
CA GLU A 168 14.23 -8.64 -8.04
C GLU A 168 15.32 -7.61 -7.69
N THR A 169 16.23 -7.32 -8.63
CA THR A 169 17.36 -6.39 -8.43
C THR A 169 16.89 -5.00 -8.00
N ALA A 170 15.75 -4.55 -8.53
CA ALA A 170 15.17 -3.26 -8.16
C ALA A 170 14.84 -3.18 -6.65
N SER A 171 14.31 -4.26 -6.07
CA SER A 171 13.97 -4.33 -4.64
C SER A 171 15.20 -4.23 -3.74
N ILE A 172 16.33 -4.81 -4.15
CA ILE A 172 17.59 -4.80 -3.39
C ILE A 172 18.26 -3.43 -3.45
N ARG A 173 18.26 -2.82 -4.64
CA ARG A 173 18.96 -1.55 -4.90
C ARG A 173 18.21 -0.35 -4.35
N PHE A 174 16.93 -0.48 -4.06
CA PHE A 174 16.12 0.60 -3.54
C PHE A 174 16.51 0.93 -2.09
N ASP A 175 16.93 2.17 -1.84
CA ASP A 175 17.26 2.63 -0.49
C ASP A 175 16.00 3.03 0.28
N TYR A 176 15.39 2.03 0.93
CA TYR A 176 14.22 2.23 1.77
C TYR A 176 14.44 3.18 2.94
N ILE A 177 15.67 3.27 3.47
CA ILE A 177 15.97 4.14 4.62
C ILE A 177 15.95 5.59 4.16
N SER A 178 16.66 5.91 3.08
CA SER A 178 16.63 7.25 2.48
C SER A 178 15.19 7.64 2.12
N MET A 179 14.45 6.75 1.45
CA MET A 179 13.04 7.02 1.12
C MET A 179 12.18 7.27 2.36
N HIS A 180 12.33 6.45 3.40
CA HIS A 180 11.56 6.60 4.64
C HIS A 180 11.84 7.94 5.33
N LEU A 181 13.11 8.36 5.41
CA LEU A 181 13.49 9.65 6.01
C LEU A 181 12.92 10.84 5.23
N ARG A 182 12.84 10.75 3.90
CA ARG A 182 12.21 11.78 3.07
C ARG A 182 10.70 11.84 3.29
N CYS A 183 10.03 10.69 3.33
CA CYS A 183 8.62 10.62 3.69
C CYS A 183 8.37 11.22 5.09
N PHE A 184 9.25 10.96 6.05
CA PHE A 184 9.16 11.53 7.39
C PHE A 184 9.32 13.06 7.38
N SER A 185 10.27 13.58 6.61
CA SER A 185 10.48 15.02 6.42
C SER A 185 9.28 15.72 5.79
N ILE A 186 8.63 15.06 4.83
CA ILE A 186 7.38 15.53 4.21
C ILE A 186 6.25 15.56 5.25
N LEU A 187 6.10 14.47 6.01
CA LEU A 187 5.04 14.36 7.02
C LEU A 187 5.18 15.43 8.10
N ASP A 188 6.41 15.79 8.49
CA ASP A 188 6.63 16.86 9.46
C ASP A 188 6.19 18.23 8.90
N LYS A 189 6.49 18.52 7.64
CA LYS A 189 5.99 19.75 6.98
C LYS A 189 4.48 19.77 6.90
N VAL A 190 3.84 18.63 6.60
CA VAL A 190 2.38 18.50 6.59
C VAL A 190 1.81 18.69 8.00
N ARG A 191 2.45 18.12 9.02
CA ARG A 191 2.08 18.31 10.43
C ARG A 191 2.08 19.78 10.80
N LEU A 192 3.16 20.52 10.52
CA LEU A 192 3.28 21.93 10.85
C LEU A 192 2.18 22.78 10.20
N SER A 193 1.85 22.51 8.93
CA SER A 193 0.76 23.20 8.22
C SER A 193 -0.63 22.85 8.77
N ALA A 194 -0.83 21.62 9.25
CA ALA A 194 -2.12 21.16 9.78
C ALA A 194 -2.30 21.35 11.29
N HIS A 195 -1.23 21.70 12.02
CA HIS A 195 -1.18 21.64 13.48
C HIS A 195 -2.29 22.46 14.14
N ASP A 196 -2.37 23.77 13.85
CA ASP A 196 -3.35 24.67 14.47
C ASP A 196 -4.79 24.20 14.25
N TYR A 197 -5.08 23.66 13.07
CA TYR A 197 -6.40 23.15 12.72
C TYR A 197 -6.75 21.87 13.47
N ILE A 198 -5.81 20.91 13.56
CA ILE A 198 -6.05 19.65 14.27
C ILE A 198 -6.15 19.92 15.77
N THR A 199 -5.27 20.76 16.33
CA THR A 199 -5.32 21.20 17.73
C THR A 199 -6.66 21.84 18.08
N GLY A 200 -7.21 22.68 17.21
CA GLY A 200 -8.52 23.31 17.44
C GLY A 200 -9.73 22.35 17.36
N LYS A 201 -9.57 21.14 16.81
CA LYS A 201 -10.66 20.16 16.63
C LYS A 201 -10.57 18.95 17.54
N VAL A 202 -9.36 18.44 17.73
CA VAL A 202 -9.07 17.20 18.47
C VAL A 202 -8.47 17.53 19.84
N GLY A 203 -7.68 18.60 19.91
CA GLY A 203 -6.90 18.99 21.08
C GLY A 203 -5.40 18.97 20.80
N PRO A 204 -4.59 19.59 21.68
CA PRO A 204 -3.13 19.68 21.49
C PRO A 204 -2.43 18.32 21.56
N ASP A 205 -3.00 17.36 22.28
CA ASP A 205 -2.41 16.03 22.52
C ASP A 205 -2.84 15.00 21.45
N TYR A 206 -2.99 15.42 20.19
CA TYR A 206 -3.37 14.51 19.09
C TYR A 206 -2.21 13.63 18.60
N LEU A 207 -0.98 13.90 19.06
CA LEU A 207 0.23 13.09 18.89
C LEU A 207 0.97 13.02 20.22
N ASP A 208 1.31 11.81 20.66
CA ASP A 208 2.07 11.58 21.89
C ASP A 208 3.57 11.77 21.70
N ASN A 209 4.09 11.41 20.52
CA ASN A 209 5.51 11.43 20.20
C ASN A 209 5.77 11.52 18.68
N ASP A 210 7.03 11.76 18.31
CA ASP A 210 7.43 11.84 16.90
C ASP A 210 7.23 10.53 16.14
N SER A 211 7.23 9.37 16.82
CA SER A 211 6.98 8.07 16.16
C SER A 211 5.55 7.95 15.63
N GLN A 212 4.62 8.76 16.14
CA GLN A 212 3.24 8.86 15.67
C GLN A 212 3.05 9.86 14.54
N LEU A 213 4.11 10.50 14.04
CA LEU A 213 4.01 11.46 12.93
C LEU A 213 3.18 10.95 11.72
N PRO A 214 3.24 9.67 11.32
CA PRO A 214 2.36 9.15 10.27
C PRO A 214 0.85 9.28 10.56
N TYR A 215 0.45 9.34 11.84
CA TYR A 215 -0.96 9.41 12.24
C TYR A 215 -1.63 10.75 11.86
N VAL A 216 -0.83 11.77 11.55
CA VAL A 216 -1.31 13.02 10.94
C VAL A 216 -2.13 12.74 9.68
N VAL A 217 -1.72 11.75 8.88
CA VAL A 217 -2.47 11.33 7.68
C VAL A 217 -3.85 10.81 8.07
N GLY A 218 -3.93 9.96 9.10
CA GLY A 218 -5.20 9.46 9.63
C GLY A 218 -6.14 10.58 10.07
N TRP A 219 -5.63 11.57 10.80
CA TRP A 219 -6.40 12.74 11.22
C TRP A 219 -6.93 13.55 10.04
N ILE A 220 -6.08 13.82 9.04
CA ILE A 220 -6.48 14.57 7.84
C ILE A 220 -7.56 13.79 7.06
N LEU A 221 -7.37 12.48 6.85
CA LEU A 221 -8.34 11.64 6.15
C LEU A 221 -9.67 11.56 6.89
N GLN A 222 -9.65 11.41 8.22
CA GLN A 222 -10.85 11.32 9.04
C GLN A 222 -11.65 12.61 9.00
N LEU A 223 -10.98 13.76 9.19
CA LEU A 223 -11.62 15.07 9.12
C LEU A 223 -12.16 15.35 7.72
N ALA A 224 -11.45 14.95 6.67
CA ALA A 224 -11.90 15.09 5.28
C ALA A 224 -13.12 14.21 4.97
N ALA A 225 -13.10 12.93 5.37
CA ALA A 225 -14.20 12.01 5.14
C ALA A 225 -15.47 12.45 5.90
N PHE A 226 -15.34 12.78 7.19
CA PHE A 226 -16.49 13.17 8.01
C PHE A 226 -17.07 14.53 7.63
N SER A 227 -16.23 15.52 7.29
CA SER A 227 -16.73 16.80 6.77
C SER A 227 -17.48 16.62 5.46
N ALA A 228 -16.99 15.76 4.56
CA ALA A 228 -17.71 15.41 3.36
C ALA A 228 -19.04 14.71 3.70
N ARG A 229 -19.12 13.87 4.75
CA ARG A 229 -20.35 13.11 5.13
C ARG A 229 -21.40 14.04 5.71
N ALA A 230 -20.99 14.95 6.58
CA ALA A 230 -21.85 16.01 7.07
C ALA A 230 -22.42 16.86 5.93
N ALA A 231 -21.60 17.21 4.92
CA ALA A 231 -22.06 17.98 3.78
C ALA A 231 -23.10 17.23 2.92
N ALA A 232 -22.94 15.91 2.76
CA ALA A 232 -23.92 15.07 2.07
C ALA A 232 -25.27 15.01 2.82
N GLN A 233 -25.23 14.93 4.16
CA GLN A 233 -26.42 14.91 5.00
C GLN A 233 -27.24 16.20 4.94
N ILE A 234 -26.60 17.36 4.72
CA ILE A 234 -27.28 18.64 4.51
C ILE A 234 -27.70 18.88 3.05
N GLY A 235 -27.61 17.86 2.19
CA GLY A 235 -28.11 17.88 0.81
C GLY A 235 -27.09 18.34 -0.24
N ILE A 236 -25.82 18.53 0.11
CA ILE A 236 -24.78 18.84 -0.89
C ILE A 236 -24.32 17.55 -1.56
N LYS A 237 -24.71 17.37 -2.83
CA LYS A 237 -24.34 16.19 -3.62
C LYS A 237 -22.83 16.18 -3.90
N ARG A 238 -22.19 15.03 -3.64
CA ARG A 238 -20.76 14.82 -3.87
C ARG A 238 -20.40 14.28 -5.25
N GLU A 239 -21.30 13.53 -5.86
CA GLU A 239 -21.09 12.90 -7.17
C GLU A 239 -22.35 13.04 -8.04
N GLY A 240 -22.17 13.08 -9.36
CA GLY A 240 -23.25 13.22 -10.34
C GLY A 240 -23.57 14.66 -10.78
N LYS A 241 -24.69 14.83 -11.50
CA LYS A 241 -25.09 16.11 -12.11
C LYS A 241 -25.50 17.12 -11.02
N GLY A 242 -24.77 18.22 -10.91
CA GLY A 242 -24.95 19.24 -9.86
C GLY A 242 -24.15 18.99 -8.58
N ALA A 243 -23.19 18.05 -8.60
CA ALA A 243 -22.27 17.85 -7.50
C ALA A 243 -21.33 19.05 -7.31
N ILE A 244 -21.12 19.43 -6.05
CA ILE A 244 -20.13 20.43 -5.66
C ILE A 244 -18.90 19.66 -5.17
N ASP A 245 -17.74 19.94 -5.77
CA ASP A 245 -16.47 19.31 -5.38
C ASP A 245 -16.02 19.86 -4.01
N ILE A 246 -16.55 19.28 -2.93
CA ILE A 246 -16.17 19.63 -1.56
C ILE A 246 -14.87 18.88 -1.25
N ARG A 247 -13.76 19.41 -1.74
CA ARG A 247 -12.44 18.96 -1.27
C ARG A 247 -12.18 19.58 0.08
N SER A 248 -11.80 18.74 1.05
CA SER A 248 -11.34 19.23 2.35
C SER A 248 -10.18 20.20 2.12
N GLN A 249 -10.32 21.44 2.62
CA GLN A 249 -9.27 22.45 2.53
C GLN A 249 -7.93 21.92 3.08
N ARG A 250 -7.97 21.09 4.13
CA ARG A 250 -6.79 20.50 4.74
C ARG A 250 -6.12 19.45 3.87
N LEU A 251 -6.91 18.64 3.17
CA LEU A 251 -6.37 17.69 2.20
C LEU A 251 -5.70 18.44 1.03
N MET A 252 -6.31 19.53 0.57
CA MET A 252 -5.74 20.39 -0.47
C MET A 252 -4.46 21.08 -0.01
N GLU A 253 -4.41 21.54 1.24
CA GLU A 253 -3.23 22.16 1.82
C GLU A 253 -2.08 21.16 2.01
N ALA A 254 -2.36 19.97 2.54
CA ALA A 254 -1.39 18.88 2.63
C ALA A 254 -0.86 18.48 1.25
N THR A 255 -1.75 18.38 0.25
CA THR A 255 -1.38 18.12 -1.15
C THR A 255 -0.48 19.22 -1.70
N LYS A 256 -0.76 20.48 -1.37
CA LYS A 256 0.07 21.63 -1.77
C LYS A 256 1.44 21.57 -1.11
N VAL A 257 1.53 21.26 0.19
CA VAL A 257 2.80 21.11 0.91
C VAL A 257 3.65 20.01 0.27
N LEU A 258 3.06 18.84 0.04
CA LEU A 258 3.73 17.73 -0.64
C LEU A 258 4.21 18.13 -2.05
N GLY A 259 3.33 18.71 -2.86
CA GLY A 259 3.69 19.12 -4.23
C GLY A 259 4.70 20.26 -4.29
N THR A 260 4.78 21.09 -3.25
CA THR A 260 5.79 22.16 -3.12
C THR A 260 7.13 21.54 -2.74
N TYR A 261 7.14 20.65 -1.73
CA TYR A 261 8.33 19.92 -1.32
C TYR A 261 8.98 19.16 -2.49
N LEU A 262 8.20 18.38 -3.23
CA LEU A 262 8.71 17.57 -4.34
C LEU A 262 9.31 18.43 -5.46
N ARG A 263 8.75 19.63 -5.72
CA ARG A 263 9.27 20.56 -6.74
C ARG A 263 10.51 21.31 -6.29
N GLU A 264 10.56 21.73 -5.04
CA GLU A 264 11.66 22.55 -4.51
C GLU A 264 12.91 21.72 -4.20
N THR A 265 12.72 20.50 -3.69
CA THR A 265 13.84 19.66 -3.24
C THR A 265 14.35 18.72 -4.33
N GLY A 266 13.53 18.40 -5.34
CA GLY A 266 13.88 17.39 -6.34
C GLY A 266 13.98 15.97 -5.78
N GLU A 267 13.48 15.73 -4.57
CA GLU A 267 13.58 14.45 -3.86
C GLU A 267 12.59 13.39 -4.34
N GLY A 268 11.79 13.70 -5.36
CA GLY A 268 10.81 12.76 -5.92
C GLY A 268 11.40 11.66 -6.80
N ASP A 269 12.61 11.84 -7.33
CA ASP A 269 13.25 10.91 -8.26
C ASP A 269 14.69 10.54 -7.86
N ALA A 270 15.02 10.73 -6.58
CA ALA A 270 16.36 10.58 -6.07
C ALA A 270 16.83 9.11 -6.08
N GLU A 271 15.99 8.16 -5.64
CA GLU A 271 16.33 6.73 -5.77
C GLU A 271 16.28 6.28 -7.22
N PHE A 272 15.29 6.74 -7.99
CA PHE A 272 15.18 6.41 -9.41
C PHE A 272 16.45 6.80 -10.19
N LYS A 273 17.02 7.98 -9.91
CA LYS A 273 18.30 8.43 -10.50
C LYS A 273 19.48 7.60 -10.02
N ARG A 274 19.56 7.29 -8.72
CA ARG A 274 20.64 6.44 -8.16
C ARG A 274 20.67 5.06 -8.79
N MET A 275 19.50 4.47 -9.05
CA MET A 275 19.40 3.15 -9.69
C MET A 275 19.76 3.15 -11.18
N ARG A 276 19.69 4.30 -11.88
CA ARG A 276 20.08 4.43 -13.30
C ARG A 276 21.55 4.73 -13.53
N ASN A 277 22.22 5.35 -12.56
CA ASN A 277 23.58 5.88 -12.71
C ASN A 277 24.69 4.91 -12.26
N VAL A 278 24.37 3.63 -12.08
CA VAL A 278 25.32 2.53 -11.78
C VAL A 278 24.99 1.36 -12.66
#